data_AF-A0A523AJH5-F1
#
_entry.id   AF-A0A523AJH5-F1
#
_cell.length_a   1.000
_cell.length_b   1.000
_cell.length_c   1.000
_cell.angle_alpha   90.00
_cell.angle_beta   90.00
_cell.angle_gamma   90.00
#
_symmetry.space_group_name_H-M   'P 1'
#
loop_
_entity.id
_entity.type
_entity.pdbx_description
1 polymer ?
#
loop_
_entity_poly.entity_id
_entity_poly.type
_entity_poly.pdbx_seq_one_letter_code
_entity_poly.pdbx_strand_id
1 'polypeptide(L)'
;MAVVFPSKEWLDELKKRVNSDELYKKVAANWEGDYLCIVEIDQEALKEFQKPKVLGGLISMLAAIPKERRAGYKGTPTEKFAKMLGLEIDQDIDPSKLNLEEMAKKVAKIKFEDIKGAATYIWLDFWHGEMRHSEPVAPGDVKNPRFILSGPFSAFKEIVLGKVDPTTQIMRGKLKLKGDLGYMMRNTATVNRFSQLMSSVPIES
;
A
#
# COMPACT_ATOMS: atom_id res chain seq x y z
N MET A 1 -10.23 -16.59 -4.30
CA MET A 1 -8.81 -16.74 -4.64
C MET A 1 -8.02 -15.90 -3.65
N ALA A 2 -6.89 -16.39 -3.13
CA ALA A 2 -6.04 -15.57 -2.28
C ALA A 2 -5.30 -14.56 -3.16
N VAL A 3 -5.39 -13.27 -2.81
CA VAL A 3 -4.68 -12.18 -3.51
C VAL A 3 -3.30 -11.99 -2.86
N VAL A 4 -2.44 -11.13 -3.38
CA VAL A 4 -1.14 -10.81 -2.74
C VAL A 4 -1.11 -9.39 -2.22
N PHE A 5 -0.39 -9.15 -1.12
CA PHE A 5 -0.13 -7.80 -0.61
C PHE A 5 1.33 -7.38 -0.89
N PRO A 6 1.56 -6.18 -1.46
CA PRO A 6 0.57 -5.24 -1.98
C PRO A 6 0.16 -5.62 -3.42
N SER A 7 -1.09 -5.38 -3.81
CA SER A 7 -1.51 -5.47 -5.22
C SER A 7 -2.75 -4.62 -5.50
N LYS A 8 -2.97 -4.29 -6.77
CA LYS A 8 -4.18 -3.58 -7.19
C LYS A 8 -5.43 -4.41 -6.91
N GLU A 9 -5.38 -5.72 -7.14
CA GLU A 9 -6.48 -6.65 -6.84
C GLU A 9 -6.80 -6.70 -5.34
N TRP A 10 -5.78 -6.71 -4.48
CA TRP A 10 -5.98 -6.64 -3.03
C TRP A 10 -6.65 -5.33 -2.60
N LEU A 11 -6.28 -4.18 -3.20
CA LEU A 11 -6.93 -2.90 -2.92
C LEU A 11 -8.41 -2.89 -3.36
N ASP A 12 -8.73 -3.52 -4.48
CA ASP A 12 -10.10 -3.62 -4.99
C ASP A 12 -10.96 -4.51 -4.09
N GLU A 13 -10.43 -5.66 -3.68
CA GLU A 13 -11.12 -6.57 -2.74
C GLU A 13 -11.30 -5.91 -1.37
N LEU A 14 -10.31 -5.16 -0.89
CA LEU A 14 -10.43 -4.37 0.35
C LEU A 14 -11.56 -3.35 0.22
N LYS A 15 -11.60 -2.55 -0.84
CA LYS A 15 -12.65 -1.55 -1.08
C LYS A 15 -14.04 -2.19 -1.11
N LYS A 16 -14.18 -3.30 -1.83
CA LYS A 16 -15.43 -4.05 -1.92
C LYS A 16 -15.92 -4.50 -0.54
N ARG A 17 -15.03 -5.08 0.28
CA ARG A 17 -15.37 -5.53 1.64
C ARG A 17 -15.79 -4.39 2.54
N VAL A 18 -15.02 -3.30 2.53
CA VAL A 18 -15.32 -2.10 3.33
C VAL A 18 -16.68 -1.54 2.98
N ASN A 19 -17.00 -1.39 1.70
CA ASN A 19 -18.28 -0.84 1.26
C ASN A 19 -19.46 -1.82 1.40
N SER A 20 -19.20 -3.12 1.62
CA SER A 20 -20.24 -4.11 1.90
C SER A 20 -20.52 -4.32 3.39
N ASP A 21 -19.75 -3.69 4.27
CA ASP A 21 -19.83 -3.93 5.71
C ASP A 21 -20.74 -2.93 6.43
N GLU A 22 -21.91 -3.38 6.86
CA GLU A 22 -22.90 -2.56 7.58
C GLU A 22 -22.36 -1.99 8.90
N LEU A 23 -21.51 -2.75 9.59
CA LEU A 23 -20.89 -2.26 10.83
C LEU A 23 -19.94 -1.10 10.53
N TYR A 24 -19.09 -1.21 9.51
CA TYR A 24 -18.21 -0.14 9.06
C TYR A 24 -19.00 1.10 8.69
N LYS A 25 -20.03 0.96 7.86
CA LYS A 25 -20.91 2.07 7.47
C LYS A 25 -21.47 2.80 8.68
N LYS A 26 -21.91 2.07 9.71
CA LYS A 26 -22.42 2.64 10.95
C LYS A 26 -21.35 3.35 11.78
N VAL A 27 -20.20 2.70 12.05
CA VAL A 27 -19.18 3.28 12.94
C VAL A 27 -18.44 4.44 12.28
N ALA A 28 -18.29 4.40 10.95
CA ALA A 28 -17.61 5.42 10.15
C ALA A 28 -18.55 6.49 9.58
N ALA A 29 -19.82 6.53 10.02
CA ALA A 29 -20.82 7.50 9.53
C ALA A 29 -20.39 8.98 9.68
N ASN A 30 -19.58 9.29 10.69
CA ASN A 30 -19.03 10.64 10.91
C ASN A 30 -17.54 10.74 10.52
N TRP A 31 -17.00 9.72 9.86
CA TRP A 31 -15.63 9.74 9.38
C TRP A 31 -15.51 10.66 8.17
N GLU A 32 -14.55 11.58 8.22
CA GLU A 32 -14.22 12.46 7.12
C GLU A 32 -12.70 12.55 7.00
N GLY A 33 -12.14 12.02 5.92
CA GLY A 33 -10.70 12.11 5.73
C GLY A 33 -10.12 10.98 4.93
N ASP A 34 -9.23 11.35 4.02
CA ASP A 34 -8.41 10.44 3.26
C ASP A 34 -7.11 10.09 3.99
N TYR A 35 -6.55 8.95 3.61
CA TYR A 35 -5.20 8.52 3.98
C TYR A 35 -4.32 8.47 2.74
N LEU A 36 -3.13 9.04 2.86
CA LEU A 36 -1.99 8.67 2.02
C LEU A 36 -1.10 7.71 2.80
N CYS A 37 -1.09 6.44 2.40
CA CYS A 37 -0.20 5.43 2.93
C CYS A 37 1.11 5.41 2.12
N ILE A 38 2.24 5.61 2.79
CA ILE A 38 3.59 5.54 2.21
C ILE A 38 4.26 4.29 2.75
N VAL A 39 4.31 3.25 1.91
CA VAL A 39 4.83 1.93 2.26
C VAL A 39 6.27 1.85 1.78
N GLU A 40 7.22 2.05 2.70
CA GLU A 40 8.65 2.00 2.41
C GLU A 40 9.09 0.54 2.17
N ILE A 41 9.80 0.30 1.08
CA ILE A 41 10.40 -1.00 0.78
C ILE A 41 11.57 -1.17 1.75
N ASP A 42 11.43 -2.10 2.69
CA ASP A 42 12.47 -2.49 3.65
C ASP A 42 13.17 -3.79 3.22
N GLN A 43 14.09 -4.29 4.05
CA GLN A 43 14.77 -5.57 3.78
C GLN A 43 13.80 -6.75 3.71
N GLU A 44 12.72 -6.73 4.48
CA GLU A 44 11.73 -7.81 4.48
C GLU A 44 10.92 -7.79 3.17
N ALA A 45 10.56 -6.60 2.68
CA ALA A 45 9.95 -6.45 1.36
C ALA A 45 10.81 -7.05 0.26
N LEU A 46 12.13 -6.82 0.25
CA LEU A 46 13.03 -7.42 -0.72
C LEU A 46 13.03 -8.95 -0.68
N LYS A 47 12.92 -9.56 0.51
CA LYS A 47 12.79 -11.04 0.61
C LYS A 47 11.46 -11.51 0.04
N GLU A 48 10.38 -10.80 0.34
CA GLU A 48 9.04 -11.12 -0.15
C GLU A 48 8.92 -10.97 -1.67
N PHE A 49 9.56 -9.96 -2.24
CA PHE A 49 9.60 -9.71 -3.69
C PHE A 49 10.47 -10.71 -4.47
N GLN A 50 11.16 -11.64 -3.80
CA GLN A 50 11.73 -12.82 -4.45
C GLN A 50 10.68 -13.88 -4.78
N LYS A 51 9.44 -13.74 -4.27
CA LYS A 51 8.30 -14.57 -4.65
C LYS A 51 7.63 -13.92 -5.89
N PRO A 52 7.60 -14.61 -7.05
CA PRO A 52 7.11 -14.02 -8.30
C PRO A 52 5.71 -13.42 -8.21
N LYS A 53 4.79 -14.08 -7.50
CA LYS A 53 3.42 -13.58 -7.30
C LYS A 53 3.38 -12.26 -6.53
N VAL A 54 4.12 -12.16 -5.42
CA VAL A 54 4.17 -10.95 -4.59
C VAL A 54 4.80 -9.80 -5.37
N LEU A 55 5.87 -10.07 -6.14
CA LEU A 55 6.46 -9.10 -7.04
C LEU A 55 5.47 -8.64 -8.13
N GLY A 56 4.72 -9.57 -8.72
CA GLY A 56 3.65 -9.24 -9.67
C GLY A 56 2.59 -8.34 -9.04
N GLY A 57 2.23 -8.58 -7.78
CA GLY A 57 1.39 -7.70 -6.99
C GLY A 57 1.94 -6.28 -6.90
N LEU A 58 3.20 -6.12 -6.50
CA LEU A 58 3.86 -4.82 -6.44
C LEU A 58 3.87 -4.12 -7.82
N ILE A 59 4.20 -4.85 -8.89
CA ILE A 59 4.23 -4.29 -10.24
C ILE A 59 2.83 -3.88 -10.70
N SER A 60 1.78 -4.62 -10.32
CA SER A 60 0.40 -4.24 -10.62
C SER A 60 0.02 -2.89 -10.01
N MET A 61 0.61 -2.53 -8.87
CA MET A 61 0.42 -1.21 -8.25
C MET A 61 1.03 -0.10 -9.10
N LEU A 62 2.26 -0.29 -9.57
CA LEU A 62 2.91 0.66 -10.48
C LEU A 62 2.15 0.77 -11.81
N ALA A 63 1.76 -0.38 -12.38
CA ALA A 63 1.05 -0.46 -13.65
C ALA A 63 -0.33 0.23 -13.60
N ALA A 64 -1.02 0.18 -12.46
CA ALA A 64 -2.32 0.82 -12.27
C ALA A 64 -2.25 2.36 -12.21
N ILE A 65 -1.07 2.95 -11.99
CA ILE A 65 -0.88 4.41 -12.07
C ILE A 65 -0.75 4.79 -13.56
N PRO A 66 -1.49 5.78 -14.08
CA PRO A 66 -1.27 6.31 -15.43
C PRO A 66 0.18 6.76 -15.65
N LYS A 67 0.78 6.45 -16.81
CA LYS A 67 2.21 6.71 -17.07
C LYS A 67 2.58 8.18 -16.92
N GLU A 68 1.66 9.08 -17.24
CA GLU A 68 1.83 10.53 -17.12
C GLU A 68 2.02 10.96 -15.65
N ARG A 69 1.32 10.27 -14.72
CA ARG A 69 1.45 10.50 -13.28
C ARG A 69 2.74 9.89 -12.71
N ARG A 70 3.24 8.80 -13.30
CA ARG A 70 4.48 8.13 -12.84
C ARG A 70 5.72 9.02 -12.96
N ALA A 71 5.68 10.14 -13.68
CA ALA A 71 6.75 11.14 -13.69
C ALA A 71 7.15 11.63 -12.28
N GLY A 72 6.24 11.56 -11.29
CA GLY A 72 6.54 11.84 -9.89
C GLY A 72 7.60 10.93 -9.25
N TYR A 73 7.89 9.78 -9.87
CA TYR A 73 8.97 8.88 -9.44
C TYR A 73 10.34 9.26 -9.99
N LYS A 74 10.46 10.21 -10.92
CA LYS A 74 11.74 10.56 -11.55
C LYS A 74 12.77 11.03 -10.52
N GLY A 75 13.95 10.45 -10.55
CA GLY A 75 15.06 10.69 -9.61
C GLY A 75 14.88 10.00 -8.24
N THR A 76 13.80 9.26 -8.02
CA THR A 76 13.55 8.60 -6.73
C THR A 76 14.20 7.22 -6.66
N PRO A 77 14.46 6.69 -5.45
CA PRO A 77 14.88 5.30 -5.30
C PRO A 77 13.89 4.29 -5.86
N THR A 78 12.58 4.63 -5.93
CA THR A 78 11.58 3.76 -6.56
C THR A 78 11.79 3.64 -8.07
N GLU A 79 12.15 4.73 -8.77
CA GLU A 79 12.53 4.64 -10.19
C GLU A 79 13.80 3.79 -10.37
N LYS A 80 14.82 4.00 -9.53
CA LYS A 80 16.04 3.16 -9.55
C LYS A 80 15.70 1.67 -9.36
N PHE A 81 14.80 1.36 -8.42
CA PHE A 81 14.34 0.00 -8.19
C PHE A 81 13.59 -0.58 -9.40
N ALA A 82 12.67 0.17 -10.01
CA ALA A 82 11.98 -0.25 -11.23
C ALA A 82 12.97 -0.57 -12.36
N LYS A 83 13.97 0.29 -12.57
CA LYS A 83 15.03 0.10 -13.58
C LYS A 83 15.84 -1.17 -13.34
N MET A 84 16.16 -1.50 -12.08
CA MET A 84 16.85 -2.75 -11.71
C MET A 84 16.04 -4.01 -12.06
N LEU A 85 14.71 -3.89 -12.13
CA LEU A 85 13.82 -4.97 -12.57
C LEU A 85 13.65 -5.00 -14.10
N GLY A 86 14.20 -4.03 -14.83
CA GLY A 86 14.01 -3.85 -16.27
C GLY A 86 12.72 -3.09 -16.61
N LEU A 87 12.19 -2.29 -15.68
CA LEU A 87 11.02 -1.46 -15.90
C LEU A 87 11.41 0.03 -15.96
N GLU A 88 10.91 0.72 -16.97
CA GLU A 88 10.90 2.18 -17.03
C GLU A 88 9.56 2.73 -16.50
N ILE A 89 9.57 3.95 -15.98
CA ILE A 89 8.36 4.58 -15.40
C ILE A 89 7.45 5.20 -16.45
N ASP A 90 7.95 5.51 -17.64
CA ASP A 90 7.24 6.15 -18.75
C ASP A 90 6.76 5.17 -19.83
N GLN A 91 7.10 3.88 -19.71
CA GLN A 91 6.59 2.85 -20.60
C GLN A 91 5.18 2.37 -20.19
N ASP A 92 4.46 1.80 -21.15
CA ASP A 92 3.26 1.02 -20.85
C ASP A 92 3.67 -0.31 -20.20
N ILE A 93 3.09 -0.62 -19.04
CA ILE A 93 3.39 -1.84 -18.30
C ILE A 93 2.16 -2.73 -18.37
N ASP A 94 2.30 -3.86 -19.05
CA ASP A 94 1.31 -4.93 -19.11
C ASP A 94 1.78 -6.09 -18.21
N PRO A 95 1.25 -6.23 -16.98
CA PRO A 95 1.69 -7.27 -16.04
C PRO A 95 1.59 -8.69 -16.59
N SER A 96 0.70 -8.95 -17.56
CA SER A 96 0.52 -10.28 -18.16
C SER A 96 1.67 -10.70 -19.08
N LYS A 97 2.46 -9.74 -19.55
CA LYS A 97 3.61 -9.97 -20.46
C LYS A 97 4.95 -10.04 -19.73
N LEU A 98 4.96 -9.86 -18.42
CA LEU A 98 6.18 -9.82 -17.63
C LEU A 98 6.64 -11.22 -17.23
N ASN A 99 7.94 -11.46 -17.31
CA ASN A 99 8.57 -12.67 -16.77
C ASN A 99 8.88 -12.47 -15.28
N LEU A 100 7.87 -12.68 -14.43
CA LEU A 100 7.98 -12.48 -12.98
C LEU A 100 9.04 -13.38 -12.32
N GLU A 101 9.27 -14.59 -12.86
CA GLU A 101 10.30 -15.51 -12.38
C GLU A 101 11.72 -14.93 -12.57
N GLU A 102 11.99 -14.37 -13.75
CA GLU A 102 13.27 -13.73 -14.02
C GLU A 102 13.44 -12.46 -13.20
N MET A 103 12.40 -11.63 -13.08
CA MET A 103 12.43 -10.41 -12.30
C MET A 103 12.66 -10.68 -10.81
N ALA A 104 12.03 -11.71 -10.25
CA ALA A 104 12.23 -12.14 -8.87
C ALA A 104 13.69 -12.58 -8.61
N LYS A 105 14.34 -13.24 -9.58
CA LYS A 105 15.78 -13.55 -9.50
C LYS A 105 16.66 -12.30 -9.52
N LYS A 106 16.23 -11.21 -10.18
CA LYS A 106 16.92 -9.91 -10.11
C LYS A 106 16.81 -9.30 -8.71
N VAL A 107 15.63 -9.38 -8.08
CA VAL A 107 15.42 -8.90 -6.69
C VAL A 107 16.43 -9.51 -5.73
N ALA A 108 16.69 -10.82 -5.83
CA ALA A 108 17.65 -11.52 -4.96
C ALA A 108 19.09 -10.96 -5.02
N LYS A 109 19.44 -10.20 -6.06
CA LYS A 109 20.75 -9.58 -6.26
C LYS A 109 20.80 -8.11 -5.81
N ILE A 110 19.65 -7.51 -5.49
CA ILE A 110 19.56 -6.10 -5.10
C ILE A 110 19.94 -5.96 -3.63
N LYS A 111 20.88 -5.05 -3.34
CA LYS A 111 21.20 -4.65 -1.97
C LYS A 111 20.21 -3.60 -1.51
N PHE A 112 19.76 -3.70 -0.26
CA PHE A 112 18.78 -2.76 0.29
C PHE A 112 19.27 -1.31 0.24
N GLU A 113 20.56 -1.09 0.47
CA GLU A 113 21.20 0.23 0.46
C GLU A 113 21.06 0.93 -0.89
N ASP A 114 20.97 0.16 -1.99
CA ASP A 114 20.80 0.72 -3.33
C ASP A 114 19.42 1.31 -3.57
N ILE A 115 18.42 0.85 -2.82
CA ILE A 115 17.02 1.25 -2.99
C ILE A 115 16.45 1.88 -1.73
N LYS A 116 17.30 2.24 -0.77
CA LYS A 116 16.87 2.84 0.49
C LYS A 116 16.05 4.10 0.22
N GLY A 117 14.83 4.13 0.76
CA GLY A 117 13.85 5.20 0.50
C GLY A 117 12.89 4.92 -0.66
N ALA A 118 13.00 3.78 -1.34
CA ALA A 118 11.99 3.34 -2.29
C ALA A 118 10.69 3.05 -1.53
N ALA A 119 9.57 3.47 -2.11
CA ALA A 119 8.25 3.32 -1.50
C ALA A 119 7.14 3.20 -2.54
N THR A 120 6.05 2.59 -2.12
CA THR A 120 4.75 2.59 -2.81
C THR A 120 3.80 3.55 -2.10
N TYR A 121 2.96 4.26 -2.85
CA TYR A 121 2.02 5.23 -2.34
C TYR A 121 0.61 4.77 -2.65
N ILE A 122 -0.25 4.75 -1.63
CA ILE A 122 -1.62 4.28 -1.73
C ILE A 122 -2.53 5.36 -1.16
N TRP A 123 -3.47 5.85 -1.97
CA TRP A 123 -4.48 6.81 -1.55
C TRP A 123 -5.80 6.11 -1.27
N LEU A 124 -6.30 6.29 -0.05
CA LEU A 124 -7.56 5.74 0.42
C LEU A 124 -8.47 6.88 0.85
N ASP A 125 -9.59 7.06 0.16
CA ASP A 125 -10.52 8.16 0.42
C ASP A 125 -11.76 7.64 1.14
N PHE A 126 -12.00 8.16 2.35
CA PHE A 126 -13.10 7.75 3.21
C PHE A 126 -14.01 8.91 3.55
N TRP A 127 -15.32 8.66 3.46
CA TRP A 127 -16.34 9.66 3.77
C TRP A 127 -17.65 8.99 4.21
N HIS A 128 -18.14 9.35 5.38
CA HIS A 128 -19.47 9.00 5.91
C HIS A 128 -19.82 7.51 5.80
N GLY A 129 -18.88 6.63 6.14
CA GLY A 129 -19.10 5.19 6.14
C GLY A 129 -18.70 4.48 4.84
N GLU A 130 -18.20 5.22 3.85
CA GLU A 130 -17.83 4.68 2.55
C GLU A 130 -16.36 4.93 2.23
N MET A 131 -15.75 3.95 1.57
CA MET A 131 -14.47 4.08 0.90
C MET A 131 -14.70 4.46 -0.56
N ARG A 132 -14.67 5.76 -0.86
CA ARG A 132 -14.97 6.34 -2.17
C ARG A 132 -13.91 5.97 -3.20
N HIS A 133 -12.64 6.06 -2.81
CA HIS A 133 -11.48 5.72 -3.65
C HIS A 133 -10.46 4.86 -2.90
N SER A 134 -9.76 4.02 -3.67
CA SER A 134 -8.68 3.13 -3.22
C SER A 134 -7.78 2.90 -4.43
N GLU A 135 -6.66 3.63 -4.53
CA GLU A 135 -5.78 3.51 -5.68
C GLU A 135 -4.30 3.68 -5.33
N PRO A 136 -3.39 3.00 -6.03
CA PRO A 136 -2.00 3.41 -6.05
C PRO A 136 -1.87 4.79 -6.71
N VAL A 137 -0.97 5.61 -6.18
CA VAL A 137 -0.69 6.96 -6.67
C VAL A 137 0.81 7.16 -6.84
N ALA A 138 1.23 8.16 -7.61
CA ALA A 138 2.63 8.58 -7.67
C ALA A 138 2.95 9.58 -6.54
N PRO A 139 4.25 9.73 -6.18
CA PRO A 139 4.68 10.74 -5.24
C PRO A 139 4.20 12.13 -5.68
N GLY A 140 3.51 12.83 -4.77
CA GLY A 140 3.03 14.19 -5.02
C GLY A 140 1.71 14.32 -5.76
N ASP A 141 1.04 13.22 -6.12
CA ASP A 141 -0.31 13.24 -6.68
C ASP A 141 -1.34 13.78 -5.68
N VAL A 142 -1.25 13.34 -4.42
CA VAL A 142 -2.15 13.77 -3.33
C VAL A 142 -1.49 14.92 -2.60
N LYS A 143 -2.03 16.15 -2.76
CA LYS A 143 -1.40 17.38 -2.24
C LYS A 143 -1.60 17.58 -0.74
N ASN A 144 -2.82 17.39 -0.24
CA ASN A 144 -3.21 17.73 1.13
C ASN A 144 -4.03 16.60 1.78
N PRO A 145 -3.47 15.38 1.90
CA PRO A 145 -4.18 14.30 2.58
C PRO A 145 -4.41 14.66 4.05
N ARG A 146 -5.60 14.37 4.59
CA ARG A 146 -5.91 14.62 6.00
C ARG A 146 -5.02 13.80 6.92
N PHE A 147 -4.72 12.56 6.51
CA PHE A 147 -3.82 11.67 7.22
C PHE A 147 -2.72 11.13 6.31
N ILE A 148 -1.49 11.11 6.80
CA ILE A 148 -0.38 10.40 6.16
C ILE A 148 0.10 9.33 7.12
N LEU A 149 0.07 8.08 6.69
CA LEU A 149 0.60 6.94 7.44
C LEU A 149 1.82 6.40 6.69
N SER A 150 3.00 6.46 7.29
CA SER A 150 4.24 6.07 6.63
C SER A 150 5.06 5.11 7.48
N GLY A 151 5.73 4.16 6.84
CA GLY A 151 6.67 3.27 7.51
C GLY A 151 7.03 2.04 6.66
N PRO A 152 7.73 1.06 7.26
CA PRO A 152 8.26 -0.08 6.53
C PRO A 152 7.14 -1.04 6.11
N PHE A 153 7.30 -1.65 4.94
CA PHE A 153 6.43 -2.69 4.40
C PHE A 153 6.10 -3.79 5.42
N SER A 154 7.09 -4.26 6.18
CA SER A 154 6.89 -5.28 7.22
C SER A 154 5.83 -4.86 8.26
N ALA A 155 5.79 -3.60 8.67
CA ALA A 155 4.79 -3.10 9.63
C ALA A 155 3.38 -3.09 9.03
N PHE A 156 3.24 -2.67 7.77
CA PHE A 156 1.96 -2.76 7.05
C PHE A 156 1.54 -4.21 6.85
N LYS A 157 2.46 -5.11 6.48
CA LYS A 157 2.18 -6.55 6.31
C LYS A 157 1.70 -7.19 7.62
N GLU A 158 2.27 -6.82 8.77
CA GLU A 158 1.79 -7.29 10.08
C GLU A 158 0.32 -6.88 10.35
N ILE A 159 -0.10 -5.69 9.92
CA ILE A 159 -1.49 -5.22 10.01
C ILE A 159 -2.40 -6.02 9.06
N VAL A 160 -1.98 -6.19 7.80
CA VAL A 160 -2.74 -6.94 6.79
C VAL A 160 -2.91 -8.40 7.21
N LEU A 161 -1.93 -8.98 7.92
CA LEU A 161 -2.04 -10.32 8.49
C LEU A 161 -2.82 -10.39 9.80
N GLY A 162 -3.34 -9.27 10.31
CA GLY A 162 -4.08 -9.20 11.57
C GLY A 162 -3.24 -9.49 12.82
N LYS A 163 -1.90 -9.45 12.71
CA LYS A 163 -0.98 -9.73 13.84
C LYS A 163 -0.93 -8.59 14.86
N VAL A 164 -1.22 -7.37 14.42
CA VAL A 164 -1.16 -6.14 15.21
C VAL A 164 -2.03 -5.08 14.54
N ASP A 165 -2.66 -4.21 15.33
CA ASP A 165 -3.46 -3.11 14.79
C ASP A 165 -2.59 -1.87 14.44
N PRO A 166 -3.11 -0.95 13.61
CA PRO A 166 -2.38 0.26 13.21
C PRO A 166 -1.98 1.17 14.38
N THR A 167 -2.83 1.30 15.40
CA THR A 167 -2.56 2.20 16.53
C THR A 167 -1.38 1.70 17.36
N THR A 168 -1.30 0.38 17.59
CA THR A 168 -0.16 -0.25 18.24
C THR A 168 1.14 -0.06 17.43
N GLN A 169 1.09 -0.15 16.10
CA GLN A 169 2.28 0.11 15.27
C GLN A 169 2.76 1.56 15.36
N ILE A 170 1.82 2.52 15.46
CA ILE A 170 2.13 3.94 15.66
C ILE A 170 2.75 4.16 17.04
N MET A 171 2.14 3.60 18.10
CA MET A 171 2.65 3.72 19.47
C MET A 171 4.04 3.10 19.65
N ARG A 172 4.35 2.02 18.92
CA ARG A 172 5.68 1.39 18.88
C ARG A 172 6.69 2.18 18.04
N GLY A 173 6.28 3.25 17.37
CA GLY A 173 7.13 4.06 16.49
C GLY A 173 7.50 3.38 15.16
N LYS A 174 6.92 2.21 14.86
CA LYS A 174 7.14 1.50 13.59
C LYS A 174 6.43 2.21 12.43
N LEU A 175 5.21 2.68 12.66
CA LEU A 175 4.50 3.56 11.75
C LEU A 175 4.50 5.00 12.27
N LYS A 176 4.57 5.96 11.36
CA LYS A 176 4.46 7.39 11.66
C LYS A 176 3.14 7.90 11.09
N LEU A 177 2.37 8.58 11.92
CA LEU A 177 1.15 9.27 11.52
C LEU A 177 1.41 10.78 11.47
N LYS A 178 1.03 11.43 10.37
CA LYS A 178 0.79 12.89 10.32
C LYS A 178 -0.71 13.10 10.16
N GLY A 179 -1.28 13.99 10.97
CA GLY A 179 -2.73 14.27 11.00
C GLY A 179 -3.24 14.40 12.44
N ASP A 180 -4.55 14.53 12.59
CA ASP A 180 -5.19 14.66 13.91
C ASP A 180 -5.33 13.29 14.61
N LEU A 181 -4.31 12.93 15.40
CA LEU A 181 -4.35 11.72 16.22
C LEU A 181 -5.52 11.73 17.22
N GLY A 182 -5.89 12.90 17.77
CA GLY A 182 -7.02 13.01 18.69
C GLY A 182 -8.35 12.63 18.03
N TYR A 183 -8.55 13.05 16.78
CA TYR A 183 -9.69 12.61 15.96
C TYR A 183 -9.68 11.10 15.72
N MET A 184 -8.53 10.52 15.36
CA MET A 184 -8.41 9.07 15.21
C MET A 184 -8.77 8.33 16.50
N MET A 185 -8.25 8.79 17.65
CA MET A 185 -8.48 8.17 18.95
C MET A 185 -9.94 8.29 19.42
N ARG A 186 -10.66 9.36 19.05
CA ARG A 186 -12.11 9.48 19.28
C ARG A 186 -12.94 8.58 18.36
N ASN A 187 -12.37 8.13 17.24
CA ASN A 187 -13.03 7.29 16.23
C ASN A 187 -12.40 5.88 16.15
N THR A 188 -11.93 5.34 17.29
CA THR A 188 -11.27 4.02 17.34
C THR A 188 -12.12 2.87 16.83
N ALA A 189 -13.45 2.94 16.99
CA ALA A 189 -14.36 1.94 16.42
C ALA A 189 -14.21 1.83 14.89
N THR A 190 -14.09 2.96 14.20
CA THR A 190 -13.86 3.03 12.74
C THR A 190 -12.50 2.46 12.37
N VAL A 191 -11.45 2.88 13.07
CA VAL A 191 -10.07 2.43 12.81
C VAL A 191 -9.95 0.91 13.02
N ASN A 192 -10.50 0.41 14.12
CA ASN A 192 -10.48 -1.01 14.45
C ASN A 192 -11.29 -1.82 13.44
N ARG A 193 -12.48 -1.35 13.05
CA ARG A 193 -13.31 -2.07 12.08
C ARG A 193 -12.65 -2.12 10.71
N PHE A 194 -12.08 -1.01 10.25
CA PHE A 194 -11.29 -0.97 9.02
C PHE A 194 -10.12 -1.95 9.08
N SER A 195 -9.37 -1.97 10.19
CA SER A 195 -8.25 -2.90 10.38
C SER A 195 -8.69 -4.36 10.33
N GLN A 196 -9.84 -4.71 10.92
CA GLN A 196 -10.39 -6.07 10.88
C GLN A 196 -10.78 -6.48 9.46
N LEU A 197 -11.42 -5.57 8.71
CA LEU A 197 -11.81 -5.81 7.32
C LEU A 197 -10.57 -5.98 6.42
N MET A 198 -9.53 -5.17 6.66
CA MET A 198 -8.24 -5.32 5.99
C MET A 198 -7.62 -6.69 6.23
N SER A 199 -7.60 -7.16 7.49
CA SER A 199 -7.09 -8.49 7.82
C SER A 199 -7.97 -9.66 7.38
N SER A 200 -9.22 -9.38 7.01
CA SER A 200 -10.15 -10.42 6.52
C SER A 200 -9.93 -10.79 5.05
N VAL A 201 -9.18 -9.97 4.30
CA VAL A 201 -8.80 -10.28 2.92
C VAL A 201 -7.75 -11.39 2.95
N PRO A 202 -8.05 -12.61 2.46
CA PRO A 202 -7.07 -13.69 2.46
C PRO A 202 -5.93 -13.37 1.50
N ILE A 203 -4.70 -13.34 2.02
CA ILE A 203 -3.51 -13.14 1.21
C ILE A 203 -2.66 -14.41 1.10
N GLU A 204 -2.09 -14.63 -0.07
CA GLU A 204 -1.04 -15.63 -0.28
C GLU A 204 0.26 -15.07 0.31
N SER A 205 0.85 -15.80 1.26
CA SER A 205 2.02 -15.38 2.02
C SER A 205 3.30 -16.06 1.56
#